data_AF-A0A3A2ZPZ8-F1
#
_entry.id   AF-A0A3A2ZPZ8-F1
#
_cell.length_a   1.000
_cell.length_b   1.000
_cell.length_c   1.000
_cell.angle_alpha   90.00
_cell.angle_beta   90.00
_cell.angle_gamma   90.00
#
_symmetry.space_group_name_H-M   'P 1'
#
loop_
_entity.id
_entity.type
_entity.pdbx_description
1 polymer ?
#
loop_
_entity_poly.entity_id
_entity_poly.type
_entity_poly.pdbx_seq_one_letter_code
_entity_poly.pdbx_strand_id
1 'polypeptide(L)'
;MPEDVNDNDIKECDISAPSSQPTQMSLMRFKIQMFQLSTKICRHLSSSSKHNEALLSLFDSQVAEEQRQWDTIFLLDGSPSLLDSSSYAHWCILQLYAHQLYLLLHRPFCKPHSPCFRSASRAKCIISGTALLDVHRLLYELPRLRHYRWLLSGLTSFYAIHGAIALASCLLDEPDTVDLSPYRPDFDAAVARIYKLRNKSHVFTVQGKIPLGTERRH
;
A
#
# COMPACT_ATOMS: atom_id res chain seq x y z
N MET A 1 25.57 -7.84 -1.42
CA MET A 1 24.40 -7.28 -0.70
C MET A 1 24.85 -7.06 0.73
N PRO A 2 24.52 -5.94 1.40
CA PRO A 2 24.89 -5.74 2.80
C PRO A 2 24.25 -6.85 3.64
N GLU A 3 25.01 -7.36 4.61
CA GLU A 3 24.57 -8.45 5.49
C GLU A 3 23.43 -8.00 6.41
N ASP A 4 22.55 -8.92 6.79
CA ASP A 4 21.39 -8.66 7.66
C ASP A 4 21.84 -8.64 9.14
N VAL A 5 22.71 -7.69 9.44
CA VAL A 5 23.27 -7.47 10.78
C VAL A 5 22.70 -6.16 11.31
N ASN A 6 22.13 -6.18 12.51
CA ASN A 6 21.67 -4.98 13.20
C ASN A 6 22.91 -4.20 13.66
N ASP A 7 22.95 -2.88 13.46
CA ASP A 7 24.07 -2.05 13.93
C ASP A 7 24.27 -2.16 15.46
N ASN A 8 23.21 -2.51 16.20
CA ASN A 8 23.25 -2.75 17.65
C ASN A 8 23.92 -4.07 18.04
N ASP A 9 24.06 -5.02 17.11
CA ASP A 9 24.69 -6.33 17.32
C ASP A 9 26.19 -6.32 16.98
N ILE A 10 26.69 -5.20 16.44
CA ILE A 10 28.11 -4.98 16.16
C ILE A 10 28.80 -4.57 17.47
N LYS A 11 29.26 -5.55 18.24
CA LYS A 11 30.22 -5.33 19.33
C LYS A 11 31.64 -5.61 18.82
N GLU A 12 32.61 -4.84 19.31
CA GLU A 12 34.03 -4.83 18.88
C GLU A 12 34.75 -6.20 18.87
N CYS A 13 34.13 -7.30 19.33
CA CYS A 13 34.79 -8.60 19.41
C CYS A 13 33.99 -9.83 18.96
N ASP A 14 32.72 -9.73 18.53
CA ASP A 14 31.99 -10.91 18.03
C ASP A 14 30.83 -10.52 17.12
N ILE A 15 30.79 -11.11 15.91
CA ILE A 15 29.61 -11.07 15.04
C ILE A 15 28.59 -12.04 15.65
N SER A 16 27.59 -11.50 16.35
CA SER A 16 26.51 -12.30 16.90
C SER A 16 25.70 -12.96 15.79
N ALA A 17 25.14 -14.15 16.05
CA ALA A 17 24.25 -14.83 15.11
C ALA A 17 23.11 -13.88 14.68
N PRO A 18 22.68 -13.91 13.39
CA PRO A 18 21.67 -13.00 12.88
C PRO A 18 20.40 -13.08 13.74
N SER A 19 20.00 -11.94 14.28
CA SER A 19 18.80 -11.80 15.10
C SER A 19 17.58 -12.28 14.32
N SER A 20 16.75 -13.13 14.94
CA SER A 20 15.45 -13.55 14.39
C SER A 20 14.39 -12.45 14.46
N GLN A 21 14.70 -11.31 15.07
CA GLN A 21 13.81 -10.15 15.12
C GLN A 21 14.02 -9.23 13.91
N PRO A 22 12.95 -8.55 13.44
CA PRO A 22 13.04 -7.63 12.31
C PRO A 22 14.08 -6.53 12.56
N THR A 23 15.17 -6.52 11.80
CA THR A 23 16.17 -5.45 11.90
C THR A 23 15.76 -4.27 11.01
N GLN A 24 16.33 -3.08 11.26
CA GLN A 24 16.17 -1.95 10.33
C GLN A 24 16.72 -2.28 8.93
N MET A 25 17.72 -3.17 8.85
CA MET A 25 18.32 -3.62 7.60
C MET A 25 17.38 -4.53 6.80
N SER A 26 16.67 -5.47 7.45
CA SER A 26 15.65 -6.29 6.77
C SER A 26 14.56 -5.41 6.16
N LEU A 27 14.07 -4.40 6.89
CA LEU A 27 13.06 -3.47 6.38
C LEU A 27 13.57 -2.66 5.18
N MET A 28 14.80 -2.16 5.23
CA MET A 28 15.40 -1.42 4.12
C MET A 28 15.53 -2.30 2.87
N ARG A 29 15.97 -3.55 3.06
CA ARG A 29 16.08 -4.54 1.99
C ARG A 29 14.72 -4.78 1.31
N PHE A 30 13.65 -4.98 2.08
CA PHE A 30 12.30 -5.17 1.53
C PHE A 30 11.80 -3.95 0.75
N LYS A 31 12.04 -2.74 1.26
CA LYS A 31 11.69 -1.50 0.53
C LYS A 31 12.43 -1.39 -0.79
N ILE A 32 13.72 -1.76 -0.83
CA ILE A 32 14.52 -1.77 -2.06
C ILE A 32 13.98 -2.82 -3.04
N GLN A 33 13.69 -4.04 -2.59
CA GLN A 33 13.09 -5.09 -3.42
C GLN A 33 11.76 -4.62 -4.03
N MET A 34 10.90 -4.02 -3.23
CA MET A 34 9.62 -3.47 -3.68
C MET A 34 9.78 -2.35 -4.69
N PHE A 35 10.74 -1.45 -4.50
CA PHE A 35 11.03 -0.39 -5.46
C PHE A 35 11.56 -0.94 -6.79
N GLN A 36 12.41 -1.97 -6.74
CA GLN A 36 12.88 -2.64 -7.95
C GLN A 36 11.72 -3.33 -8.68
N LEU A 37 10.85 -4.01 -7.94
CA LEU A 37 9.68 -4.68 -8.49
C LEU A 37 8.69 -3.67 -9.10
N SER A 38 8.41 -2.56 -8.41
CA SER A 38 7.57 -1.49 -8.94
C SER A 38 8.14 -0.91 -10.24
N THR A 39 9.46 -0.73 -10.31
CA THR A 39 10.12 -0.24 -11.52
C THR A 39 9.96 -1.22 -12.70
N LYS A 40 10.15 -2.51 -12.46
CA LYS A 40 9.94 -3.57 -13.48
C LYS A 40 8.50 -3.60 -13.97
N ILE A 41 7.54 -3.56 -13.05
CA ILE A 41 6.10 -3.54 -13.36
C ILE A 41 5.76 -2.28 -14.18
N CYS A 42 6.18 -1.10 -13.75
CA CYS A 42 5.90 0.15 -14.47
C CYS A 42 6.48 0.14 -15.90
N ARG A 43 7.70 -0.37 -16.08
CA ARG A 43 8.30 -0.53 -17.42
C ARG A 43 7.50 -1.51 -18.28
N HIS A 44 7.05 -2.62 -17.70
CA HIS A 44 6.19 -3.58 -18.41
C HIS A 44 4.85 -2.97 -18.83
N LEU A 45 4.16 -2.30 -17.91
CA LEU A 45 2.87 -1.64 -18.17
C LEU A 45 2.96 -0.52 -19.22
N SER A 46 4.14 0.09 -19.36
CA SER A 46 4.40 1.14 -20.36
C SER A 46 4.77 0.57 -21.74
N SER A 47 5.03 -0.74 -21.84
CA SER A 47 5.40 -1.41 -23.09
C SER A 47 4.17 -1.88 -23.87
N SER A 48 4.36 -2.23 -25.15
CA SER A 48 3.33 -2.90 -25.97
C SER A 48 2.90 -4.26 -25.40
N SER A 49 3.70 -4.84 -24.50
CA SER A 49 3.45 -6.14 -23.88
C SER A 49 2.56 -6.09 -22.63
N LYS A 50 1.95 -4.94 -22.28
CA LYS A 50 1.18 -4.74 -21.03
C LYS A 50 0.03 -5.72 -20.74
N HIS A 51 -0.42 -6.49 -21.73
CA HIS A 51 -1.44 -7.54 -21.57
C HIS A 51 -0.87 -8.96 -21.60
N ASN A 52 0.45 -9.11 -21.47
CA ASN A 52 1.12 -10.41 -21.45
C ASN A 52 0.81 -11.14 -20.14
N GLU A 53 0.07 -12.24 -20.26
CA GLU A 53 -0.34 -13.10 -19.15
C GLU A 53 0.83 -13.75 -18.41
N ALA A 54 1.86 -14.22 -19.11
CA ALA A 54 2.99 -14.86 -18.47
C ALA A 54 3.74 -13.87 -17.55
N LEU A 55 3.87 -12.62 -18.00
CA LEU A 55 4.47 -11.56 -17.20
C LEU A 55 3.56 -11.12 -16.05
N LEU A 56 2.24 -11.10 -16.24
CA LEU A 56 1.27 -10.88 -15.17
C LEU A 56 1.44 -11.90 -14.03
N SER A 57 1.42 -13.20 -14.36
CA SER A 57 1.58 -14.28 -13.38
C SER A 57 2.95 -14.27 -12.70
N LEU A 58 4.00 -13.95 -13.47
CA LEU A 58 5.36 -13.79 -12.93
C LEU A 58 5.41 -12.66 -11.89
N PHE A 59 4.87 -11.47 -12.20
CA PHE A 59 4.88 -10.38 -11.24
C PHE A 59 3.96 -10.64 -10.03
N ASP A 60 2.80 -11.28 -10.21
CA ASP A 60 1.91 -11.63 -9.10
C ASP A 60 2.61 -12.57 -8.11
N SER A 61 3.30 -13.60 -8.62
CA SER A 61 4.08 -14.54 -7.79
C SER A 61 5.27 -13.87 -7.10
N GLN A 62 5.95 -12.92 -7.75
CA GLN A 62 7.04 -12.15 -7.13
C GLN A 62 6.54 -11.28 -5.97
N VAL A 63 5.39 -10.59 -6.14
CA VAL A 63 4.79 -9.81 -5.04
C VAL A 63 4.36 -10.73 -3.90
N ALA A 64 3.76 -11.89 -4.22
CA ALA A 64 3.32 -12.85 -3.21
C ALA A 64 4.50 -13.43 -2.43
N GLU A 65 5.62 -13.71 -3.08
CA GLU A 65 6.84 -14.19 -2.42
C GLU A 65 7.39 -13.17 -1.43
N GLU A 66 7.46 -11.90 -1.81
CA GLU A 66 7.87 -10.83 -0.89
C GLU A 66 6.94 -10.74 0.33
N GLN A 67 5.61 -10.78 0.12
CA GLN A 67 4.65 -10.80 1.23
C GLN A 67 4.89 -11.98 2.19
N ARG A 68 5.13 -13.19 1.66
CA ARG A 68 5.44 -14.37 2.48
C ARG A 68 6.69 -14.17 3.32
N GLN A 69 7.74 -13.59 2.75
CA GLN A 69 8.98 -13.30 3.48
C GLN A 69 8.73 -12.30 4.62
N TRP A 70 7.91 -11.28 4.40
CA TRP A 70 7.58 -10.34 5.46
C TRP A 70 6.75 -10.99 6.56
N ASP A 71 5.80 -11.85 6.19
CA ASP A 71 4.98 -12.57 7.17
C ASP A 71 5.84 -13.46 8.05
N THR A 72 6.87 -14.13 7.51
CA THR A 72 7.80 -14.94 8.32
C THR A 72 8.65 -14.14 9.30
N ILE A 73 8.87 -12.85 9.05
CA ILE A 73 9.76 -12.01 9.85
C ILE A 73 8.98 -11.18 10.87
N PHE A 74 7.86 -10.59 10.44
CA PHE A 74 7.10 -9.63 11.25
C PHE A 74 5.92 -10.25 12.01
N LEU A 75 5.46 -11.46 11.63
CA LEU A 75 4.35 -12.13 12.31
C LEU A 75 4.86 -13.27 13.20
N LEU A 76 4.25 -13.40 14.37
CA LEU A 76 4.41 -14.54 15.28
C LEU A 76 3.17 -15.43 15.12
N ASP A 77 3.40 -16.67 14.67
CA ASP A 77 2.33 -17.65 14.39
C ASP A 77 1.22 -17.11 13.46
N GLY A 78 1.61 -16.31 12.46
CA GLY A 78 0.68 -15.70 11.50
C GLY A 78 -0.11 -14.50 12.04
N SER A 79 0.22 -14.02 13.26
CA SER A 79 -0.40 -12.84 13.85
C SER A 79 0.63 -11.77 14.24
N PRO A 80 0.30 -10.47 14.14
CA PRO A 80 1.22 -9.44 14.59
C PRO A 80 1.44 -9.51 16.11
N SER A 81 2.70 -9.51 16.54
CA SER A 81 3.04 -9.43 17.97
C SER A 81 2.29 -8.29 18.63
N LEU A 82 1.60 -8.53 19.76
CA LEU A 82 0.84 -7.49 20.47
C LEU A 82 1.75 -6.45 21.13
N LEU A 83 2.96 -6.87 21.51
CA LEU A 83 3.92 -6.05 22.26
C LEU A 83 4.76 -5.18 21.34
N ASP A 84 5.02 -5.63 20.11
CA ASP A 84 5.86 -4.90 19.16
C ASP A 84 5.04 -4.07 18.17
N SER A 85 4.71 -2.84 18.59
CA SER A 85 3.97 -1.88 17.76
C SER A 85 4.78 -1.35 16.58
N SER A 86 6.12 -1.40 16.66
CA SER A 86 6.99 -0.92 15.60
C SER A 86 7.02 -1.92 14.45
N SER A 87 7.31 -3.19 14.74
CA SER A 87 7.27 -4.26 13.74
C SER A 87 5.91 -4.38 13.08
N TYR A 88 4.82 -4.24 13.84
CA TYR A 88 3.48 -4.25 13.26
C TYR A 88 3.23 -3.06 12.32
N ALA A 89 3.68 -1.85 12.68
CA ALA A 89 3.56 -0.70 11.80
C ALA A 89 4.36 -0.89 10.51
N HIS A 90 5.58 -1.43 10.59
CA HIS A 90 6.42 -1.74 9.43
C HIS A 90 5.78 -2.78 8.52
N TRP A 91 5.22 -3.85 9.08
CA TRP A 91 4.45 -4.84 8.33
C TRP A 91 3.27 -4.21 7.60
N CYS A 92 2.46 -3.40 8.29
CA CYS A 92 1.36 -2.64 7.66
C CYS A 92 1.83 -1.77 6.49
N ILE A 93 2.98 -1.09 6.62
CA ILE A 93 3.55 -0.27 5.56
C ILE A 93 3.96 -1.14 4.36
N LEU A 94 4.59 -2.29 4.58
CA LEU A 94 4.97 -3.20 3.49
C LEU A 94 3.74 -3.76 2.78
N GLN A 95 2.69 -4.14 3.53
CA GLN A 95 1.42 -4.59 2.97
C GLN A 95 0.75 -3.52 2.09
N LEU A 96 0.81 -2.24 2.49
CA LEU A 96 0.34 -1.13 1.65
C LEU A 96 1.03 -1.11 0.28
N TYR A 97 2.36 -1.30 0.25
CA TYR A 97 3.10 -1.33 -1.01
C TYR A 97 2.71 -2.53 -1.89
N ALA A 98 2.59 -3.73 -1.31
CA ALA A 98 2.18 -4.92 -2.06
C ALA A 98 0.79 -4.78 -2.70
N HIS A 99 -0.20 -4.35 -1.91
CA HIS A 99 -1.55 -4.16 -2.42
C HIS A 99 -1.63 -3.05 -3.47
N GLN A 100 -0.83 -1.99 -3.35
CA GLN A 100 -0.71 -1.00 -4.40
C GLN A 100 -0.12 -1.59 -5.70
N LEU A 101 0.89 -2.46 -5.62
CA LEU A 101 1.43 -3.15 -6.80
C LEU A 101 0.39 -4.07 -7.45
N TYR A 102 -0.39 -4.80 -6.66
CA TYR A 102 -1.48 -5.61 -7.19
C TYR A 102 -2.52 -4.76 -7.92
N LEU A 103 -2.92 -3.62 -7.36
CA LEU A 103 -3.83 -2.71 -8.07
C LEU A 103 -3.23 -2.23 -9.39
N LEU A 104 -1.96 -1.83 -9.43
CA LEU A 104 -1.31 -1.40 -10.67
C LEU A 104 -1.24 -2.52 -11.71
N LEU A 105 -0.90 -3.73 -11.28
CA LEU A 105 -0.68 -4.89 -12.13
C LEU A 105 -2.01 -5.43 -12.72
N HIS A 106 -3.06 -5.51 -11.91
CA HIS A 106 -4.32 -6.14 -12.33
C HIS A 106 -5.32 -5.19 -12.98
N ARG A 107 -5.22 -3.87 -12.72
CA ARG A 107 -6.16 -2.86 -13.25
C ARG A 107 -6.43 -2.94 -14.77
N PRO A 108 -5.45 -3.21 -15.66
CA PRO A 108 -5.72 -3.34 -17.09
C PRO A 108 -6.69 -4.48 -17.45
N PHE A 109 -6.82 -5.49 -16.58
CA PHE A 109 -7.60 -6.70 -16.80
C PHE A 109 -8.93 -6.70 -16.02
N CYS A 110 -9.22 -5.66 -15.22
CA CYS A 110 -10.39 -5.62 -14.33
C CYS A 110 -11.70 -5.16 -15.02
N LYS A 111 -11.64 -4.62 -16.25
CA LYS A 111 -12.82 -4.09 -16.99
C LYS A 111 -13.61 -5.18 -17.74
N PRO A 112 -14.92 -5.41 -17.45
CA PRO A 112 -15.69 -6.53 -18.03
C PRO A 112 -15.78 -6.55 -19.56
N HIS A 113 -15.85 -5.38 -20.21
CA HIS A 113 -15.97 -5.26 -21.66
C HIS A 113 -14.61 -5.19 -22.39
N SER A 114 -13.51 -5.37 -21.67
CA SER A 114 -12.17 -5.41 -22.27
C SER A 114 -11.91 -6.79 -22.87
N PRO A 115 -11.28 -6.89 -24.06
CA PRO A 115 -10.84 -8.19 -24.59
C PRO A 115 -9.81 -8.88 -23.69
N CYS A 116 -9.17 -8.13 -22.79
CA CYS A 116 -8.23 -8.65 -21.80
C CYS A 116 -8.88 -8.86 -20.42
N PHE A 117 -10.21 -8.90 -20.31
CA PHE A 117 -10.90 -9.07 -19.03
C PHE A 117 -10.52 -10.39 -18.35
N ARG A 118 -10.33 -10.33 -17.03
CA ARG A 118 -10.07 -11.50 -16.19
C ARG A 118 -10.80 -11.38 -14.85
N SER A 119 -11.65 -12.36 -14.56
CA SER A 119 -12.33 -12.46 -13.27
C SER A 119 -11.36 -12.55 -12.09
N ALA A 120 -10.28 -13.32 -12.23
CA ALA A 120 -9.23 -13.44 -11.20
C ALA A 120 -8.53 -12.10 -10.93
N SER A 121 -8.23 -11.31 -11.96
CA SER A 121 -7.67 -9.97 -11.79
C SER A 121 -8.65 -9.04 -11.10
N ARG A 122 -9.94 -9.09 -11.45
CA ARG A 122 -10.98 -8.32 -10.76
C ARG A 122 -11.08 -8.70 -9.27
N ALA A 123 -11.07 -9.99 -8.95
CA ALA A 123 -11.05 -10.45 -7.56
C ALA A 123 -9.81 -9.92 -6.81
N LYS A 124 -8.62 -9.96 -7.43
CA LYS A 124 -7.40 -9.41 -6.85
C LYS A 124 -7.47 -7.88 -6.66
N CYS A 125 -8.07 -7.15 -7.60
CA CYS A 125 -8.37 -5.71 -7.50
C CYS A 125 -9.24 -5.44 -6.25
N ILE A 126 -10.30 -6.24 -6.03
CA ILE A 126 -11.22 -6.10 -4.89
C ILE A 126 -10.52 -6.41 -3.57
N ILE A 127 -9.84 -7.56 -3.48
CA ILE A 127 -9.10 -7.98 -2.28
C ILE A 127 -8.07 -6.92 -1.90
N SER A 128 -7.28 -6.46 -2.87
CA SER A 128 -6.22 -5.48 -2.62
C SER A 128 -6.79 -4.11 -2.26
N GLY A 129 -7.87 -3.68 -2.93
CA GLY A 129 -8.55 -2.44 -2.59
C GLY A 129 -9.07 -2.45 -1.14
N THR A 130 -9.72 -3.55 -0.74
CA THR A 130 -10.23 -3.74 0.63
C THR A 130 -9.11 -3.74 1.66
N ALA A 131 -8.02 -4.46 1.39
CA ALA A 131 -6.87 -4.51 2.28
C ALA A 131 -6.21 -3.13 2.49
N LEU A 132 -6.12 -2.29 1.44
CA LEU A 132 -5.63 -0.91 1.59
C LEU A 132 -6.53 -0.07 2.50
N LEU A 133 -7.85 -0.22 2.39
CA LEU A 133 -8.80 0.46 3.27
C LEU A 133 -8.70 -0.01 4.71
N ASP A 134 -8.47 -1.31 4.92
CA ASP A 134 -8.32 -1.90 6.24
C ASP A 134 -7.00 -1.48 6.91
N VAL A 135 -5.87 -1.49 6.19
CA VAL A 135 -4.60 -0.98 6.75
C VAL A 135 -4.70 0.51 7.10
N HIS A 136 -5.37 1.31 6.26
CA HIS A 136 -5.66 2.71 6.59
C HIS A 136 -6.53 2.84 7.83
N ARG A 137 -7.54 1.97 8.00
CA ARG A 137 -8.38 1.91 9.21
C ARG A 137 -7.54 1.56 10.44
N LEU A 138 -6.70 0.53 10.37
CA LEU A 138 -5.82 0.10 11.46
C LEU A 138 -4.91 1.23 11.93
N LEU A 139 -4.26 1.94 11.01
CA LEU A 139 -3.40 3.08 11.34
C LEU A 139 -4.18 4.27 11.93
N TYR A 140 -5.44 4.46 11.54
CA TYR A 140 -6.30 5.52 12.08
C TYR A 140 -6.84 5.18 13.47
N GLU A 141 -7.39 3.98 13.64
CA GLU A 141 -8.22 3.61 14.79
C GLU A 141 -7.42 2.96 15.92
N LEU A 142 -6.39 2.16 15.59
CA LEU A 142 -5.75 1.30 16.57
C LEU A 142 -4.84 2.10 17.53
N PRO A 143 -5.08 2.08 18.86
CA PRO A 143 -4.32 2.90 19.81
C PRO A 143 -2.82 2.66 19.80
N ARG A 144 -2.39 1.40 19.63
CA ARG A 144 -0.97 1.02 19.59
C ARG A 144 -0.23 1.59 18.38
N LEU A 145 -0.94 1.93 17.30
CA LEU A 145 -0.38 2.56 16.09
C LEU A 145 -0.48 4.09 16.12
N ARG A 146 -0.87 4.71 17.24
CA ARG A 146 -1.07 6.16 17.34
C ARG A 146 0.15 6.97 16.93
N HIS A 147 1.36 6.51 17.27
CA HIS A 147 2.62 7.18 16.92
C HIS A 147 2.93 7.15 15.41
N TYR A 148 2.25 6.28 14.65
CA TYR A 148 2.41 6.13 13.21
C TYR A 148 1.31 6.84 12.40
N ARG A 149 0.37 7.53 13.06
CA ARG A 149 -0.73 8.25 12.39
C ARG A 149 -0.27 9.34 11.42
N TRP A 150 0.94 9.86 11.59
CA TRP A 150 1.50 10.84 10.64
C TRP A 150 1.60 10.25 9.22
N LEU A 151 1.74 8.92 9.06
CA LEU A 151 1.74 8.23 7.77
C LEU A 151 0.43 8.42 6.99
N LEU A 152 -0.67 8.61 7.71
CA LEU A 152 -1.98 8.92 7.11
C LEU A 152 -1.99 10.28 6.41
N SER A 153 -1.04 11.17 6.67
CA SER A 153 -0.94 12.44 5.95
C SER A 153 -0.23 12.32 4.60
N GLY A 154 0.23 11.12 4.22
CA GLY A 154 0.99 10.88 3.00
C GLY A 154 0.54 9.64 2.23
N LEU A 155 1.49 8.76 1.93
CA LEU A 155 1.31 7.60 1.05
C LEU A 155 0.17 6.67 1.46
N THR A 156 -0.08 6.49 2.77
CA THR A 156 -1.16 5.60 3.23
C THR A 156 -2.54 6.08 2.79
N SER A 157 -2.85 7.38 2.93
CA SER A 157 -4.13 7.92 2.45
C SER A 157 -4.20 7.93 0.93
N PHE A 158 -3.08 8.19 0.25
CA PHE A 158 -3.01 8.10 -1.21
C PHE A 158 -3.35 6.68 -1.70
N TYR A 159 -2.76 5.65 -1.10
CA TYR A 159 -3.07 4.25 -1.44
C TYR A 159 -4.48 3.84 -1.02
N ALA A 160 -5.00 4.33 0.12
CA ALA A 160 -6.39 4.11 0.49
C ALA A 160 -7.36 4.67 -0.57
N ILE A 161 -7.08 5.86 -1.12
CA ILE A 161 -7.86 6.42 -2.23
C ILE A 161 -7.77 5.53 -3.47
N HIS A 162 -6.59 5.02 -3.81
CA HIS A 162 -6.43 4.08 -4.93
C HIS A 162 -7.23 2.79 -4.71
N GLY A 163 -7.24 2.25 -3.48
CA GLY A 163 -8.05 1.10 -3.10
C GLY A 163 -9.55 1.39 -3.21
N ALA A 164 -9.99 2.54 -2.72
CA ALA A 164 -11.36 3.01 -2.87
C ALA A 164 -11.76 3.12 -4.34
N ILE A 165 -10.93 3.74 -5.20
CA ILE A 165 -11.20 3.88 -6.64
C ILE A 165 -11.28 2.50 -7.31
N ALA A 166 -10.40 1.56 -6.96
CA ALA A 166 -10.43 0.21 -7.50
C ALA A 166 -11.72 -0.53 -7.12
N LEU A 167 -12.12 -0.44 -5.85
CA LEU A 167 -13.40 -0.98 -5.37
C LEU A 167 -14.60 -0.32 -6.05
N ALA A 168 -14.63 1.01 -6.12
CA ALA A 168 -15.69 1.75 -6.79
C ALA A 168 -15.79 1.38 -8.26
N SER A 169 -14.67 1.23 -8.96
CA SER A 169 -14.67 0.78 -10.36
C SER A 169 -15.27 -0.63 -10.48
N CYS A 170 -14.94 -1.53 -9.56
CA CYS A 170 -15.51 -2.87 -9.54
C CYS A 170 -17.01 -2.87 -9.15
N LEU A 171 -17.44 -1.95 -8.28
CA LEU A 171 -18.82 -1.78 -7.82
C LEU A 171 -19.74 -1.18 -8.90
N LEU A 172 -19.21 -0.27 -9.72
CA LEU A 172 -19.95 0.43 -10.76
C LEU A 172 -20.03 -0.38 -12.06
N ASP A 173 -19.06 -1.26 -12.32
CA ASP A 173 -19.07 -2.18 -13.45
C ASP A 173 -20.03 -3.36 -13.19
N GLU A 174 -21.13 -3.43 -13.95
CA GLU A 174 -22.16 -4.50 -14.06
C GLU A 174 -22.38 -5.44 -12.84
N PRO A 175 -23.57 -5.39 -12.20
CA PRO A 175 -23.85 -6.08 -10.93
C PRO A 175 -23.94 -7.62 -11.02
N ASP A 176 -23.98 -8.21 -12.22
CA ASP A 176 -24.43 -9.60 -12.40
C ASP A 176 -23.38 -10.68 -12.11
N THR A 177 -22.14 -10.31 -11.76
CA THR A 177 -21.03 -11.28 -11.65
C THR A 177 -20.40 -11.43 -10.27
N VAL A 178 -20.53 -10.44 -9.37
CA VAL A 178 -19.96 -10.49 -8.00
C VAL A 178 -20.87 -9.72 -7.05
N ASP A 179 -21.36 -10.37 -5.99
CA ASP A 179 -22.04 -9.66 -4.90
C ASP A 179 -21.02 -8.85 -4.10
N LEU A 180 -21.02 -7.53 -4.36
CA LEU A 180 -20.12 -6.59 -3.72
C LEU A 180 -20.77 -5.84 -2.55
N SER A 181 -22.02 -6.19 -2.18
CA SER A 181 -22.72 -5.65 -1.02
C SER A 181 -21.90 -5.72 0.28
N PRO A 182 -21.11 -6.79 0.54
CA PRO A 182 -20.30 -6.88 1.76
C PRO A 182 -19.22 -5.80 1.89
N TYR A 183 -18.70 -5.26 0.79
CA TYR A 183 -17.58 -4.30 0.80
C TYR A 183 -18.02 -2.84 0.92
N ARG A 184 -19.31 -2.58 0.71
CA ARG A 184 -19.88 -1.22 0.68
C ARG A 184 -19.75 -0.46 2.01
N PRO A 185 -20.03 -1.08 3.18
CA PRO A 185 -19.85 -0.40 4.47
C PRO A 185 -18.40 0.03 4.72
N ASP A 186 -17.44 -0.83 4.39
CA ASP A 186 -16.01 -0.54 4.58
C ASP A 186 -15.53 0.58 3.65
N PHE A 187 -16.03 0.60 2.42
CA PHE A 187 -15.80 1.69 1.47
C PHE A 187 -16.33 3.02 2.01
N ASP A 188 -17.61 3.07 2.42
CA ASP A 188 -18.24 4.28 2.93
C ASP A 188 -17.53 4.80 4.19
N ALA A 189 -17.16 3.90 5.11
CA ALA A 189 -16.39 4.23 6.30
C ALA A 189 -15.00 4.79 5.95
N ALA A 190 -14.32 4.23 4.95
CA ALA A 190 -13.04 4.74 4.50
C ALA A 190 -13.14 6.15 3.91
N VAL A 191 -14.15 6.40 3.08
CA VAL A 191 -14.43 7.72 2.50
C VAL A 191 -14.66 8.75 3.62
N ALA A 192 -15.50 8.42 4.61
CA ALA A 192 -15.74 9.29 5.76
C ALA A 192 -14.46 9.60 6.56
N ARG A 193 -13.60 8.60 6.80
CA ARG A 193 -12.31 8.80 7.47
C ARG A 193 -11.38 9.74 6.69
N ILE A 194 -11.29 9.56 5.37
CA ILE A 194 -10.46 10.41 4.50
C ILE A 194 -10.93 11.87 4.55
N TYR A 195 -12.25 12.12 4.47
CA TYR A 195 -12.80 13.47 4.61
C TYR A 195 -12.49 14.08 5.98
N LYS A 196 -12.61 13.31 7.06
CA LYS A 196 -12.29 13.76 8.41
C LYS A 196 -10.82 14.12 8.59
N LEU A 197 -9.90 13.40 7.91
CA LEU A 197 -8.48 13.71 7.90
C LEU A 197 -8.18 14.99 7.11
N ARG A 198 -8.80 15.17 5.93
CA ARG A 198 -8.67 16.39 5.13
C ARG A 198 -8.99 17.65 5.93
N ASN A 199 -10.04 17.61 6.75
CA ASN A 199 -10.48 18.76 7.55
C ASN A 199 -9.55 19.07 8.74
N LYS A 200 -8.63 18.18 9.10
CA LYS A 200 -7.66 18.37 10.19
C LYS A 200 -6.28 18.85 9.70
N SER A 201 -5.98 18.66 8.42
CA SER A 201 -4.71 19.03 7.83
C SER A 201 -4.71 20.51 7.43
N HIS A 202 -4.20 21.40 8.29
CA HIS A 202 -4.01 22.82 7.98
C HIS A 202 -3.03 23.10 6.81
N VAL A 203 -2.37 22.06 6.29
CA VAL A 203 -1.26 22.14 5.31
C VAL A 203 -1.70 22.57 3.90
N PHE A 204 -3.00 22.55 3.57
CA PHE A 204 -3.47 22.98 2.23
C PHE A 204 -4.17 24.34 2.20
N THR A 205 -4.09 25.16 3.25
CA THR A 205 -4.57 26.55 3.19
C THR A 205 -3.43 27.47 2.73
N VAL A 206 -2.98 27.29 1.48
CA VAL A 206 -2.20 28.37 0.84
C VAL A 206 -3.17 29.51 0.58
N GLN A 207 -2.94 30.61 1.30
CA GLN A 207 -3.67 31.86 1.22
C GLN A 207 -3.69 32.38 -0.23
N GLY A 208 -4.79 32.16 -0.92
CA GLY A 208 -5.18 32.97 -2.08
C GLY A 208 -5.63 34.35 -1.62
N LYS A 209 -4.68 35.20 -1.22
CA LYS A 209 -4.87 36.66 -1.16
C LYS A 209 -3.62 37.31 -1.76
N ILE A 210 -3.64 37.45 -3.08
CA ILE A 210 -2.81 38.44 -3.76
C ILE A 210 -3.44 39.80 -3.42
N PRO A 211 -2.77 40.70 -2.69
CA PRO A 211 -3.25 42.07 -2.58
C PRO A 211 -3.01 42.75 -3.93
N LEU A 212 -4.09 43.17 -4.59
CA LEU A 212 -4.03 44.12 -5.69
C LEU A 212 -3.41 45.42 -5.17
N GLY A 213 -2.11 45.58 -5.40
CA GLY A 213 -1.37 46.81 -5.18
C GLY A 213 -1.71 47.81 -6.28
N THR A 214 -2.38 48.87 -5.85
CA THR A 214 -2.71 50.11 -6.55
C THR A 214 -1.56 50.68 -7.39
N GLU A 215 -1.94 51.03 -8.63
CA GLU A 215 -1.46 52.16 -9.45
C GLU A 215 -0.52 53.16 -8.74
N ARG A 216 0.65 53.38 -9.34
CA ARG A 216 1.19 54.74 -9.48
C ARG A 216 2.16 54.81 -10.66
N ARG A 217 1.72 55.51 -11.70
CA ARG A 217 2.57 56.09 -12.75
C ARG A 217 3.49 57.13 -12.10
N HIS A 218 4.75 57.16 -12.52
CA HIS A 218 5.42 58.36 -13.00
C HIS A 218 6.61 57.95 -13.88
#